data_AF-U5C0J2-F1
#
_entry.id   AF-U5C0J2-F1
#
_cell.length_a   1.000
_cell.length_b   1.000
_cell.length_c   1.000
_cell.angle_alpha   90.00
_cell.angle_beta   90.00
_cell.angle_gamma   90.00
#
_symmetry.space_group_name_H-M   'P 1'
#
loop_
_entity.id
_entity.type
_entity.pdbx_description
1 polymer ?
#
loop_
_entity_poly.entity_id
_entity_poly.type
_entity_poly.pdbx_seq_one_letter_code
_entity_poly.pdbx_strand_id
1 'polypeptide(L)'
;MTPENIPGLESNWFGGFGLLIGFLIFMSAFYPSSWRYLILVGIVGKIISFSWFFLEFIPILGWNKRTIFHLAFNELLWLIPLSIIYLRAIKVHAYLKTLPEEK
;
A
#
# COMPACT_ATOMS: atom_id res chain seq x y z
N MET A 1 2.62 19.85 37.52
CA MET A 1 2.77 19.09 36.27
C MET A 1 2.36 20.00 35.14
N THR A 2 3.35 20.54 34.41
CA THR A 2 3.11 21.27 33.17
C THR A 2 2.63 20.29 32.10
N PRO A 3 1.60 20.61 31.31
CA PRO A 3 1.22 19.77 30.19
C PRO A 3 2.36 19.83 29.18
N GLU A 4 3.10 18.73 29.05
CA GLU A 4 4.01 18.54 27.92
C GLU A 4 3.21 18.74 26.63
N ASN A 5 3.71 19.62 25.77
CA ASN A 5 3.22 19.84 24.43
C ASN A 5 3.23 18.50 23.68
N ILE A 6 2.08 17.82 23.62
CA ILE A 6 1.87 16.73 22.67
C ILE A 6 1.93 17.38 21.29
N PRO A 7 2.90 17.04 20.43
CA PRO A 7 3.12 17.77 19.19
C PRO A 7 1.92 17.58 18.27
N GLY A 8 1.06 18.60 18.17
CA GLY A 8 0.02 18.72 17.13
C GLY A 8 0.57 18.74 15.69
N LEU A 9 1.87 18.51 15.52
CA LEU A 9 2.56 18.35 14.26
C LEU A 9 2.27 17.00 13.59
N GLU A 10 1.99 15.92 14.35
CA GLU A 10 1.89 14.58 13.76
C GLU A 10 0.62 14.34 12.93
N SER A 11 -0.52 14.91 13.33
CA SER A 11 -1.80 14.69 12.66
C SER A 11 -1.87 15.33 11.26
N ASN A 12 -1.35 16.56 11.12
CA ASN A 12 -1.34 17.27 9.83
C ASN A 12 -0.37 16.64 8.83
N TRP A 13 0.77 16.13 9.31
CA TRP A 13 1.72 15.40 8.48
C TRP A 13 1.17 14.08 7.98
N PHE A 14 0.51 13.31 8.85
CA PHE A 14 -0.13 12.05 8.45
C PHE A 14 -1.23 12.29 7.40
N GLY A 15 -2.09 13.29 7.62
CA GLY A 15 -3.14 13.67 6.68
C GLY A 15 -2.59 14.18 5.35
N GLY A 16 -1.62 15.09 5.37
CA GLY A 16 -0.99 15.66 4.17
C GLY A 16 -0.22 14.63 3.36
N PHE A 17 0.51 13.73 4.02
CA PHE A 17 1.22 12.62 3.37
C PHE A 17 0.23 11.65 2.72
N GLY A 18 -0.83 11.25 3.43
CA GLY A 18 -1.88 10.40 2.87
C GLY A 18 -2.55 11.00 1.64
N LEU A 19 -2.79 12.31 1.64
CA LEU A 19 -3.39 13.04 0.52
C LEU A 19 -2.43 13.12 -0.69
N LEU A 20 -1.14 13.38 -0.44
CA LEU A 20 -0.11 13.38 -1.49
C LEU A 20 0.03 12.00 -2.14
N ILE A 21 0.13 10.94 -1.34
CA ILE A 21 0.20 9.56 -1.83
C ILE A 21 -1.08 9.20 -2.61
N GLY A 22 -2.25 9.56 -2.08
CA GLY A 22 -3.53 9.35 -2.76
C GLY A 22 -3.61 10.07 -4.12
N PHE A 23 -3.12 11.31 -4.20
CA PHE A 23 -3.06 12.07 -5.43
C PHE A 23 -2.13 11.44 -6.47
N LEU A 24 -0.96 10.94 -6.06
CA LEU A 24 -0.02 10.25 -6.95
C LEU A 24 -0.60 8.93 -7.49
N ILE A 25 -1.30 8.16 -6.65
CA ILE A 25 -2.02 6.96 -7.06
C ILE A 25 -3.13 7.31 -8.07
N PHE A 26 -3.90 8.36 -7.81
CA PHE A 26 -4.95 8.84 -8.70
C PHE A 26 -4.41 9.27 -10.06
N MET A 27 -3.33 10.05 -10.10
CA MET A 27 -2.67 10.47 -11.35
C MET A 27 -2.17 9.27 -12.15
N SER A 28 -1.69 8.23 -11.46
CA SER A 28 -1.22 7.01 -12.11
C SER A 28 -2.36 6.20 -12.73
N ALA A 29 -3.61 6.29 -12.24
CA ALA A 29 -4.74 5.57 -12.84
C ALA A 29 -5.05 5.99 -14.29
N PHE A 30 -4.66 7.19 -14.71
CA PHE A 30 -4.89 7.71 -16.07
C PHE A 30 -3.90 7.18 -17.13
N TYR A 31 -2.87 6.42 -16.75
CA TYR A 31 -1.92 5.81 -17.69
C TYR A 31 -2.06 4.28 -17.72
N PRO A 32 -2.66 3.68 -18.77
CA PRO A 32 -2.94 2.23 -18.82
C PRO A 32 -1.69 1.34 -18.85
N SER A 33 -0.53 1.85 -19.27
CA SER A 33 0.76 1.14 -19.15
C SER A 33 1.26 1.04 -17.69
N SER A 34 0.69 1.84 -16.77
CA SER A 34 1.17 1.95 -15.39
C SER A 34 0.51 0.99 -14.40
N TRP A 35 -0.49 0.20 -14.82
CA TRP A 35 -1.22 -0.71 -13.92
C TRP A 35 -0.30 -1.67 -13.16
N ARG A 36 0.80 -2.11 -13.80
CA ARG A 36 1.84 -2.90 -13.12
C ARG A 36 2.48 -2.12 -11.96
N TYR A 37 2.84 -0.86 -12.19
CA TYR A 37 3.46 -0.01 -11.16
C TYR A 37 2.47 0.33 -10.04
N LEU A 38 1.20 0.58 -10.36
CA LEU A 38 0.14 0.80 -9.37
C LEU A 38 -0.04 -0.39 -8.43
N ILE A 39 -0.11 -1.60 -8.99
CA ILE A 39 -0.23 -2.81 -8.18
C ILE A 39 1.03 -3.02 -7.34
N LEU A 40 2.21 -2.74 -7.90
CA LEU A 40 3.47 -2.81 -7.16
C LEU A 40 3.49 -1.83 -5.98
N VAL A 41 3.10 -0.57 -6.19
CA VAL A 41 2.98 0.43 -5.13
C VAL A 41 1.96 -0.02 -4.08
N GLY A 42 0.84 -0.61 -4.48
CA GLY A 42 -0.15 -1.17 -3.57
C GLY A 42 0.40 -2.33 -2.72
N ILE A 43 1.18 -3.24 -3.32
CA ILE A 43 1.86 -4.33 -2.61
C ILE A 43 2.88 -3.78 -1.63
N VAL A 44 3.73 -2.84 -2.05
CA VAL A 44 4.73 -2.20 -1.19
C VAL A 44 4.07 -1.46 -0.03
N GLY A 45 3.00 -0.70 -0.30
CA GLY A 45 2.23 -0.02 0.74
C GLY A 45 1.66 -0.99 1.77
N LYS A 46 1.14 -2.14 1.33
CA LYS A 46 0.67 -3.20 2.23
C LYS A 46 1.78 -3.80 3.10
N ILE A 47 2.97 -4.01 2.53
CA ILE A 47 4.13 -4.50 3.28
C ILE A 47 4.56 -3.45 4.32
N ILE A 48 4.62 -2.18 3.95
CA ILE A 48 4.97 -1.09 4.88
C ILE A 48 3.94 -1.00 6.02
N SER A 49 2.64 -1.00 5.70
CA SER A 49 1.57 -0.98 6.71
C SER A 49 1.63 -2.20 7.62
N PHE A 50 1.89 -3.38 7.07
CA PHE A 50 2.10 -4.60 7.86
C PHE A 50 3.28 -4.45 8.82
N SER A 51 4.45 -4.03 8.32
CA SER A 51 5.65 -3.82 9.13
C SER A 51 5.44 -2.76 10.21
N TRP A 52 4.81 -1.64 9.86
CA TRP A 52 4.49 -0.57 10.79
C TRP A 52 3.55 -1.05 11.90
N PHE A 53 2.47 -1.72 11.52
CA PHE A 53 1.50 -2.24 12.48
C PHE A 53 2.12 -3.32 13.38
N PHE A 54 2.96 -4.18 12.81
CA PHE A 54 3.64 -5.24 13.57
C PHE A 54 4.68 -4.69 14.56
N LEU A 55 5.47 -3.68 14.15
CA LEU A 55 6.57 -3.15 14.97
C LEU A 55 6.11 -2.12 16.00
N GLU A 56 5.18 -1.23 15.65
CA GLU A 56 4.76 -0.14 16.55
C GLU A 56 3.45 -0.41 17.26
N PHE A 57 2.43 -0.93 16.55
CA PHE A 57 1.09 -1.06 17.13
C PHE A 57 0.90 -2.31 17.97
N ILE A 58 1.45 -3.47 17.56
CA ILE A 58 1.30 -4.72 18.32
C ILE A 58 1.90 -4.64 19.73
N PRO A 59 3.10 -4.05 19.96
CA PRO A 59 3.64 -3.90 21.32
C PRO A 59 2.74 -3.07 22.25
N ILE A 60 2.00 -2.11 21.70
CA ILE A 60 1.12 -1.21 22.47
C ILE A 60 -0.25 -1.87 22.73
N LEU A 61 -0.86 -2.48 21.71
CA LEU A 61 -2.22 -3.02 21.75
C LEU A 61 -2.29 -4.49 22.24
N GLY A 62 -1.16 -5.19 22.22
CA GLY A 62 -1.06 -6.60 22.55
C GLY A 62 -1.66 -7.55 21.50
N TRP A 63 -1.35 -8.84 21.67
CA TRP A 63 -1.89 -9.90 20.84
C TRP A 63 -3.31 -10.26 21.30
N ASN A 64 -4.30 -9.76 20.58
CA ASN A 64 -5.70 -10.02 20.81
C ASN A 64 -6.40 -10.44 19.50
N LYS A 65 -7.62 -10.97 19.59
CA LYS A 65 -8.36 -11.43 18.40
C LYS A 65 -8.53 -10.32 17.36
N ARG A 66 -8.68 -9.06 17.78
CA ARG A 66 -8.85 -7.90 16.88
C ARG A 66 -7.56 -7.57 16.14
N THR A 67 -6.41 -7.52 16.82
CA THR A 67 -5.12 -7.22 16.20
C THR A 67 -4.67 -8.33 15.24
N ILE A 68 -4.93 -9.59 15.60
CA ILE A 68 -4.69 -10.74 14.72
C ILE A 68 -5.56 -10.67 13.46
N PHE A 69 -6.86 -10.37 13.60
CA PHE A 69 -7.75 -10.23 12.44
C PHE A 69 -7.31 -9.10 11.53
N HIS A 70 -6.92 -7.94 12.08
CA HIS A 70 -6.41 -6.84 11.29
C HIS A 70 -5.14 -7.25 10.52
N LEU A 71 -4.15 -7.82 11.20
CA LEU A 71 -2.89 -8.21 10.57
C LEU A 71 -3.10 -9.30 9.49
N ALA A 72 -3.87 -10.35 9.79
CA ALA A 72 -4.06 -11.48 8.90
C ALA A 72 -5.00 -11.18 7.72
N PHE A 73 -6.18 -10.61 7.99
CA PHE A 73 -7.19 -10.40 6.95
C PHE A 73 -7.06 -9.04 6.24
N ASN A 74 -6.67 -7.98 6.96
CA ASN A 74 -6.54 -6.67 6.33
C ASN A 74 -5.20 -6.51 5.63
N GLU A 75 -4.10 -6.96 6.23
CA GLU A 75 -2.77 -6.77 5.64
C GLU A 75 -2.30 -7.98 4.82
N LEU A 76 -2.27 -9.19 5.39
CA LEU A 76 -1.72 -10.38 4.69
C LEU A 76 -2.62 -10.92 3.57
N LEU A 77 -3.92 -11.11 3.82
CA LEU A 77 -4.81 -11.78 2.87
C LEU A 77 -4.86 -11.05 1.53
N TRP A 78 -4.84 -9.71 1.55
CA TRP A 78 -4.88 -8.88 0.34
C TRP A 78 -3.59 -8.93 -0.49
N LEU A 79 -2.45 -9.30 0.09
CA LEU A 79 -1.21 -9.47 -0.68
C LEU A 79 -1.33 -10.63 -1.68
N ILE A 80 -2.14 -11.65 -1.39
CA ILE A 80 -2.34 -12.81 -2.27
C ILE A 80 -2.97 -12.41 -3.61
N PRO A 81 -4.18 -11.85 -3.68
CA PRO A 81 -4.79 -11.46 -4.95
C PRO A 81 -3.96 -10.38 -5.66
N LEU A 82 -3.40 -9.40 -4.93
CA LEU A 82 -2.54 -8.37 -5.53
C LEU A 82 -1.32 -8.97 -6.22
N SER A 83 -0.66 -9.94 -5.59
CA SER A 83 0.48 -10.64 -6.19
C SER A 83 0.08 -11.41 -7.43
N ILE A 84 -1.06 -12.11 -7.42
CA ILE A 84 -1.56 -12.84 -8.60
C ILE A 84 -1.84 -11.89 -9.77
N ILE A 85 -2.51 -10.76 -9.51
CA ILE A 85 -2.82 -9.76 -10.54
C ILE A 85 -1.52 -9.15 -11.07
N TYR A 86 -0.55 -8.85 -10.20
CA TYR A 86 0.76 -8.33 -10.59
C TYR A 86 1.50 -9.29 -11.54
N LEU A 87 1.53 -10.58 -11.22
CA LEU A 87 2.15 -11.61 -12.07
C LEU A 87 1.46 -11.70 -13.44
N ARG A 88 0.13 -11.61 -13.49
CA ARG A 88 -0.61 -11.55 -14.75
C ARG A 88 -0.29 -10.28 -15.53
N ALA A 89 -0.21 -9.13 -14.87
CA ALA A 89 0.16 -7.87 -15.51
C ALA A 89 1.56 -7.92 -16.15
N ILE A 90 2.54 -8.58 -15.51
CA ILE A 90 3.86 -8.83 -16.10
C ILE A 90 3.75 -9.67 -17.38
N LYS A 91 2.99 -10.76 -17.35
CA LYS A 91 2.80 -11.63 -18.52
C LYS A 91 2.17 -10.89 -19.68
N VAL A 92 1.13 -10.09 -19.42
CA VAL A 92 0.47 -9.26 -20.44
C VAL A 92 1.45 -8.24 -21.01
N HIS A 93 2.20 -7.53 -20.16
CA HIS A 93 3.20 -6.55 -20.61
C HIS A 93 4.29 -7.20 -21.47
N ALA A 94 4.75 -8.39 -21.10
CA ALA A 94 5.72 -9.15 -21.90
C ALA A 94 5.14 -9.54 -23.27
N TYR A 95 3.88 -9.99 -23.31
CA TYR A 95 3.20 -10.32 -24.55
C TYR A 95 2.98 -9.11 -25.45
N LEU A 96 2.53 -7.98 -24.92
CA LEU A 96 2.30 -6.76 -25.70
C LEU A 96 3.58 -6.26 -26.39
N LYS A 97 4.74 -6.47 -25.78
CA LYS A 97 6.05 -6.16 -26.40
C LYS A 97 6.42 -7.06 -27.59
N THR A 98 5.80 -8.23 -27.70
CA THR A 98 6.04 -9.15 -28.82
C THR A 98 5.14 -8.87 -30.02
N LEU A 99 4.12 -8.03 -29.86
CA LEU A 99 3.27 -7.62 -30.96
C LEU A 99 4.01 -6.61 -31.85
N PRO A 100 3.86 -6.70 -33.19
CA PRO A 100 4.40 -5.69 -34.09
C PRO A 100 3.72 -4.34 -33.79
N GLU A 101 4.51 -3.26 -33.76
CA GLU A 101 3.94 -1.92 -33.69
C GLU A 101 3.13 -1.68 -34.97
N GLU A 102 1.80 -1.51 -34.83
CA GLU A 102 0.99 -1.01 -35.95
C GLU A 102 1.55 0.36 -36.36
N LYS A 103 2.07 0.41 -37.58
CA LYS A 103 2.61 1.63 -38.21
C LYS A 103 1.51 2.61 -38.57
#